data_AF-A0A8J4TI37-F1
#
_entry.id   AF-A0A8J4TI37-F1
#
_cell.length_a   1.000
_cell.length_b   1.000
_cell.length_c   1.000
_cell.angle_alpha   90.00
_cell.angle_beta   90.00
_cell.angle_gamma   90.00
#
_symmetry.space_group_name_H-M   'P 1'
#
loop_
_entity.id
_entity.type
_entity.pdbx_description
1 polymer ?
#
loop_
_entity_poly.entity_id
_entity_poly.type
_entity_poly.pdbx_seq_one_letter_code
_entity_poly.pdbx_strand_id
1 'polypeptide(L)' 'KTKPDLTSNREGETLTGNSVTLTCTLNLQSAGWKFYWNKDRQSTETEAQHSYTITPVSVSDG' A
#
# COMPACT_ATOMS: atom_id res chain seq x y z
N LYS A 1 -20.50 -4.71 -5.26
CA LYS A 1 -19.45 -3.68 -5.07
C LYS A 1 -18.49 -4.21 -4.02
N THR A 2 -17.29 -4.64 -4.39
CA THR A 2 -16.29 -5.10 -3.43
C THR A 2 -15.45 -3.91 -2.98
N LYS A 3 -15.26 -3.79 -1.67
CA LYS A 3 -14.41 -2.78 -1.07
C LYS A 3 -13.09 -3.48 -0.70
N PRO A 4 -11.93 -3.01 -1.17
CA PRO A 4 -10.65 -3.48 -0.67
C PRO A 4 -10.42 -2.96 0.76
N ASP A 5 -9.75 -3.76 1.57
CA ASP A 5 -9.26 -3.37 2.89
C ASP A 5 -7.80 -3.00 2.78
N LEU A 6 -7.46 -1.77 3.17
CA LEU A 6 -6.09 -1.28 3.20
C LEU A 6 -5.59 -1.28 4.64
N THR A 7 -4.48 -1.97 4.88
CA THR A 7 -3.86 -2.13 6.21
C THR A 7 -2.40 -1.70 6.17
N SER A 8 -1.86 -1.27 7.31
CA SER A 8 -0.43 -0.95 7.49
C SER A 8 0.18 -1.95 8.46
N ASN A 9 1.44 -2.33 8.26
CA ASN A 9 2.19 -3.13 9.23
C ASN A 9 2.60 -2.34 10.49
N ARG A 10 2.52 -1.01 10.45
CA ARG A 10 2.84 -0.13 11.58
C ARG A 10 1.65 0.77 11.87
N GLU A 11 1.03 0.57 13.03
CA GLU A 11 -0.04 1.42 13.56
C GLU A 11 0.42 2.10 14.85
N GLY A 12 0.17 3.40 14.98
CA GLY A 12 0.46 4.15 16.22
C GLY A 12 1.94 4.49 16.48
N GLU A 13 2.85 4.21 15.55
CA GLU A 13 4.28 4.53 15.64
C GLU A 13 4.67 5.74 14.81
N THR A 14 5.78 6.40 15.18
CA THR A 14 6.43 7.39 14.32
C THR A 14 6.89 6.74 13.02
N LEU A 15 6.22 7.06 11.91
CA LEU A 15 6.49 6.43 10.61
C LEU A 15 7.78 6.95 9.96
N THR A 16 8.12 8.23 10.15
CA THR A 16 9.29 8.87 9.53
C THR A 16 10.60 8.15 9.89
N GLY A 17 11.43 7.89 8.89
CA GLY A 17 12.69 7.14 9.02
C GLY A 17 12.52 5.62 9.08
N ASN A 18 11.29 5.12 9.21
CA ASN A 18 11.00 3.70 9.26
C ASN A 18 10.56 3.15 7.90
N SER A 19 10.49 1.82 7.83
CA SER A 19 9.90 1.09 6.70
C SER A 19 8.44 0.76 7.00
N VAL A 20 7.53 1.17 6.12
CA VAL A 20 6.10 0.91 6.21
C VAL A 20 5.66 0.08 5.01
N THR A 21 4.95 -1.00 5.28
CA THR A 21 4.34 -1.86 4.27
C THR A 21 2.83 -1.71 4.35
N LEU A 22 2.26 -1.16 3.29
CA LEU A 22 0.83 -1.09 3.06
C LEU A 22 0.38 -2.39 2.40
N THR A 23 -0.70 -2.99 2.88
CA THR A 23 -1.27 -4.22 2.31
C THR A 23 -2.72 -3.98 1.91
N CYS A 24 -3.01 -4.22 0.64
CA CYS A 24 -4.35 -4.18 0.07
C CYS A 24 -4.91 -5.61 0.01
N THR A 25 -5.85 -5.91 0.89
CA THR A 25 -6.55 -7.20 0.92
C THR A 25 -7.86 -7.06 0.17
N LEU A 26 -8.03 -7.87 -0.88
CA LEU A 26 -9.30 -8.01 -1.59
C LEU A 26 -9.86 -9.39 -1.31
N ASN A 27 -11.02 -9.45 -0.65
CA ASN A 27 -11.73 -10.70 -0.34
C ASN A 27 -12.44 -11.26 -1.59
N LEU A 28 -11.71 -11.46 -2.68
CA LEU A 28 -12.19 -12.09 -3.91
C LEU A 28 -11.16 -13.10 -4.39
N GLN A 29 -11.56 -14.37 -4.49
CA GLN A 29 -10.75 -15.48 -5.01
C GLN A 29 -10.43 -15.36 -6.52
N SER A 30 -10.76 -14.24 -7.17
CA SER A 30 -10.70 -14.12 -8.63
C SER A 30 -9.31 -13.68 -9.10
N ALA A 31 -8.63 -14.59 -9.79
CA ALA A 31 -7.40 -14.33 -10.52
C ALA A 31 -7.58 -13.19 -11.54
N GLY A 32 -6.64 -12.25 -11.59
CA GLY A 32 -6.55 -11.23 -12.65
C GLY A 32 -6.67 -9.76 -12.24
N TRP A 33 -6.74 -9.44 -10.94
CA TRP A 33 -6.75 -8.04 -10.49
C TRP A 33 -5.36 -7.41 -10.59
N LYS A 34 -5.32 -6.19 -11.11
CA LYS A 34 -4.15 -5.30 -11.03
C LYS A 34 -4.32 -4.36 -9.84
N PHE A 35 -3.29 -4.27 -9.00
CA PHE A 35 -3.24 -3.33 -7.90
C PHE A 35 -2.48 -2.07 -8.33
N TYR A 36 -3.05 -0.91 -8.02
CA TYR A 36 -2.46 0.40 -8.31
C TYR A 36 -2.22 1.14 -7.00
N TRP A 37 -0.96 1.47 -6.74
CA TRP A 37 -0.56 2.27 -5.59
C TRP A 37 -0.39 3.72 -6.04
N ASN A 38 -1.20 4.63 -5.47
CA ASN A 38 -1.18 6.04 -5.82
C ASN A 38 -0.57 6.83 -4.67
N LYS A 39 0.50 7.57 -4.95
CA LYS A 39 1.16 8.48 -4.02
C LYS A 39 1.28 9.85 -4.68
N ASP A 40 0.70 10.89 -4.08
CA ASP A 40 0.82 12.28 -4.51
C ASP A 40 0.70 12.49 -6.05
N ARG A 41 -0.35 11.91 -6.65
CA ARG A 41 -0.63 11.92 -8.10
C ARG A 41 0.36 11.14 -8.99
N GLN A 42 1.38 10.50 -8.44
CA GLN A 42 2.14 9.46 -9.11
C GLN A 42 1.52 8.09 -8.83
N SER A 43 1.03 7.46 -9.87
CA SER A 43 0.59 6.07 -9.85
C SER A 43 1.80 5.18 -10.10
N THR A 44 2.17 4.34 -9.14
CA THR A 44 3.13 3.26 -9.39
C THR A 44 2.34 2.00 -9.71
N GLU A 45 2.45 1.53 -10.95
CA GLU A 45 1.94 0.20 -11.31
C GLU A 45 2.91 -0.83 -10.74
N THR A 46 2.55 -1.45 -9.62
CA THR A 46 3.29 -2.59 -9.09
C THR A 46 2.48 -3.84 -9.40
N GLU A 47 2.83 -4.50 -10.51
CA GLU A 47 1.98 -5.52 -11.15
C GLU A 47 1.78 -6.80 -10.31
N ALA A 48 2.50 -7.00 -9.19
CA ALA A 48 2.56 -8.34 -8.60
C ALA A 48 2.31 -8.45 -7.08
N GLN A 49 2.14 -7.36 -6.34
CA GLN A 49 2.03 -7.49 -4.88
C GLN A 49 0.91 -6.66 -4.28
N HIS A 50 0.04 -7.38 -3.57
CA HIS A 50 -0.89 -6.89 -2.56
C HIS A 50 -0.21 -5.98 -1.52
N SER A 51 1.11 -5.93 -1.46
CA SER A 51 1.91 -5.14 -0.54
C SER A 51 2.73 -4.07 -1.27
N TYR A 52 2.75 -2.85 -0.73
CA TYR A 52 3.61 -1.76 -1.15
C TYR A 52 4.44 -1.27 0.02
N THR A 53 5.77 -1.23 -0.15
CA THR A 53 6.69 -0.84 0.92
C THR A 53 7.32 0.50 0.62
N ILE A 54 7.27 1.39 1.60
CA ILE A 54 7.91 2.71 1.61
C ILE A 54 9.13 2.61 2.52
N THR A 55 10.33 2.85 1.97
CA THR A 55 11.60 2.80 2.71
C THR A 55 12.59 3.87 2.23
N PRO A 56 13.11 4.74 3.13
CA PRO A 56 12.52 5.16 4.39
C PRO A 56 11.31 6.08 4.16
N VAL A 57 10.34 6.07 5.07
CA VAL A 57 9.25 7.05 5.06
C VAL A 57 9.80 8.44 5.36
N SER A 58 9.40 9.41 4.56
CA SER A 58 9.79 10.82 4.65
C SER A 58 8.59 11.71 4.98
N VAL A 59 8.83 12.96 5.38
CA VAL A 59 7.76 13.92 5.66
C VAL A 59 6.91 14.26 4.43
N SER A 60 7.43 14.08 3.22
CA SER A 60 6.67 14.24 1.97
C SER A 60 5.72 13.08 1.66
N ASP A 61 5.69 12.04 2.51
CA ASP A 61 4.84 10.86 2.32
C ASP A 61 3.53 10.92 3.12
N GLY A 62 3.34 11.94 3.95
CA GLY A 62 2.10 12.23 4.68
C GLY A 62 1.35 13.39 4.06
#